data_AF-A0A2W6AXU5-F1
#
_entry.id   AF-A0A2W6AXU5-F1
#
_cell.length_a   1.000
_cell.length_b   1.000
_cell.length_c   1.000
_cell.angle_alpha   90.00
_cell.angle_beta   90.00
_cell.angle_gamma   90.00
#
_symmetry.space_group_name_H-M   'P 1'
#
loop_
_entity.id
_entity.type
_entity.pdbx_description
1 polymer ?
#
loop_
_entity_poly.entity_id
_entity_poly.type
_entity_poly.pdbx_seq_one_letter_code
_entity_poly.pdbx_strand_id
1 'polypeptide(L)'
;MSATTMSLKPQTSNLSTAQAGYLRYLHSVLTRPLEDWSGFYTPRSQNANFAMRYQIAFASYAMAALATITPAYRRPYADALRTAIERMIDYATWRYWERTPGVPHEPTEGGYSPDPLAWGNVQYAGHLSTMLGLYAKLTDDRRYAEQGFVLEGGGHHFSHTHHDVATIIHQQMADNQCHGVSCEPGCVYLSCNNHSMSSNLLHDQLYDTNYAAVNGEWVAWLKQHMLAGMFPTLKHGLFNVVYMSEMKHALPVSFNFTDGWGIGLLAPFARELASDLYPRYRREVKRLKPNLAYVPSGPMTERMELSDRPLNTAFGYVAARELGDPATAEAIHNYAVARLGLGERDGQLACWEAARTLYVTALFALGSVDAVPGAGWSAIVLAPYRPDRFSEPSLDAVLLDGEVCGPLDADVIAANYDDDSSTLHLTITPRRSGQLTLRLANVTAIRAAQVNDQPTELQSADGCVSIGTLEAGVAVALALLCQ
;
A
#
# COMPACT_ATOMS: atom_id res chain seq x y z
N MET A 1 22.82 -20.42 42.72
CA MET A 1 21.62 -20.66 41.89
C MET A 1 21.68 -19.67 40.75
N SER A 2 21.76 -20.20 39.53
CA SER A 2 22.17 -19.49 38.31
C SER A 2 21.14 -18.43 37.91
N ALA A 3 21.62 -17.24 37.55
CA ALA A 3 20.87 -16.25 36.81
C ALA A 3 20.60 -16.80 35.40
N THR A 4 19.32 -16.89 35.03
CA THR A 4 18.91 -17.22 33.67
C THR A 4 18.96 -15.94 32.85
N THR A 5 19.97 -15.84 31.99
CA THR A 5 20.10 -14.83 30.95
C THR A 5 18.91 -14.94 30.00
N MET A 6 17.98 -13.97 30.06
CA MET A 6 17.01 -13.77 28.98
C MET A 6 17.77 -13.20 27.78
N SER A 7 17.94 -14.02 26.74
CA SER A 7 18.43 -13.58 25.44
C SER A 7 17.37 -12.70 24.78
N LEU A 8 17.48 -11.38 24.96
CA LEU A 8 16.84 -10.39 24.10
C LEU A 8 17.63 -10.34 22.80
N LYS A 9 17.34 -11.25 21.86
CA LYS A 9 17.58 -10.93 20.46
C LYS A 9 16.36 -10.15 19.99
N PRO A 10 16.49 -8.89 19.53
CA PRO A 10 15.45 -8.27 18.74
C PRO A 10 15.09 -9.25 17.63
N GLN A 11 13.81 -9.58 17.50
CA GLN A 11 13.34 -10.41 16.40
C GLN A 11 13.47 -9.57 15.14
N THR A 12 14.65 -9.55 14.52
CA THR A 12 14.92 -8.80 13.30
C THR A 12 14.01 -9.37 12.22
N SER A 13 12.96 -8.64 11.86
CA SER A 13 12.13 -8.98 10.71
C SER A 13 12.99 -8.81 9.46
N ASN A 14 13.08 -9.87 8.67
CA ASN A 14 13.77 -9.86 7.38
C ASN A 14 12.73 -10.02 6.27
N LEU A 15 12.97 -9.40 5.11
CA LEU A 15 12.24 -9.73 3.90
C LEU A 15 12.50 -11.21 3.57
N SER A 16 11.42 -11.96 3.40
CA SER A 16 11.48 -13.27 2.75
C SER A 16 11.93 -13.14 1.29
N THR A 17 12.40 -14.24 0.70
CA THR A 17 12.74 -14.30 -0.74
C THR A 17 11.58 -13.84 -1.61
N ALA A 18 10.34 -14.19 -1.25
CA ALA A 18 9.15 -13.78 -1.99
C ALA A 18 8.91 -12.27 -1.89
N GLN A 19 9.02 -11.69 -0.69
CA GLN A 19 8.87 -10.24 -0.48
C GLN A 19 9.95 -9.44 -1.21
N ALA A 20 11.20 -9.91 -1.20
CA ALA A 20 12.27 -9.32 -2.00
C ALA A 20 11.96 -9.39 -3.52
N GLY A 21 11.41 -10.51 -3.99
CA GLY A 21 10.92 -10.65 -5.36
C GLY A 21 9.80 -9.67 -5.73
N TYR A 22 8.84 -9.45 -4.83
CA TYR A 22 7.79 -8.45 -5.01
C TYR A 22 8.35 -7.03 -5.03
N LEU A 23 9.27 -6.71 -4.11
CA LEU A 23 9.96 -5.41 -4.07
C LEU A 23 10.63 -5.12 -5.42
N ARG A 24 11.38 -6.09 -5.96
CA ARG A 24 12.03 -5.95 -7.27
C ARG A 24 11.02 -5.66 -8.39
N TYR A 25 9.93 -6.42 -8.45
CA TYR A 25 8.88 -6.21 -9.45
C TYR A 25 8.20 -4.85 -9.32
N LEU A 26 7.74 -4.48 -8.12
CA LEU A 26 7.03 -3.23 -7.90
C LEU A 26 7.93 -2.03 -8.15
N HIS A 27 9.17 -2.07 -7.65
CA HIS A 27 10.16 -1.02 -7.89
C HIS A 27 10.46 -0.87 -9.37
N SER A 28 10.65 -1.97 -10.12
CA SER A 28 10.98 -1.92 -11.56
C SER A 28 9.87 -1.31 -12.43
N VAL A 29 8.62 -1.39 -11.98
CA VAL A 29 7.48 -0.77 -12.66
C VAL A 29 7.30 0.67 -12.21
N LEU A 30 7.34 0.95 -10.90
CA LEU A 30 7.03 2.28 -10.37
C LEU A 30 8.14 3.32 -10.61
N THR A 31 9.40 2.91 -10.73
CA THR A 31 10.54 3.84 -10.91
C THR A 31 10.91 4.12 -12.36
N ARG A 32 10.10 3.66 -13.32
CA ARG A 32 10.24 4.02 -14.74
C ARG A 32 10.08 5.53 -14.95
N PRO A 33 10.57 6.09 -16.08
CA PRO A 33 10.22 7.46 -16.49
C PRO A 33 8.70 7.70 -16.48
N LEU A 34 8.25 8.90 -16.12
CA LEU A 34 6.82 9.19 -15.85
C LEU A 34 5.93 8.94 -17.08
N GLU A 35 6.46 9.17 -18.27
CA GLU A 35 5.83 8.92 -19.57
C GLU A 35 5.77 7.43 -19.96
N ASP A 36 6.56 6.57 -19.31
CA ASP A 36 6.55 5.12 -19.55
C ASP A 36 5.52 4.42 -18.65
N TRP A 37 4.43 3.98 -19.29
CA TRP A 37 3.34 3.21 -18.69
C TRP A 37 3.50 1.69 -18.90
N SER A 38 4.66 1.23 -19.34
CA SER A 38 4.94 -0.21 -19.49
C SER A 38 4.81 -0.92 -18.14
N GLY A 39 4.07 -2.03 -18.14
CA GLY A 39 3.73 -2.79 -16.91
C GLY A 39 2.39 -2.40 -16.30
N PHE A 40 1.79 -1.27 -16.70
CA PHE A 40 0.42 -0.92 -16.33
C PHE A 40 -0.59 -1.55 -17.31
N TYR A 41 -1.72 -1.99 -16.77
CA TYR A 41 -2.86 -2.38 -17.60
C TYR A 41 -3.53 -1.13 -18.18
N THR A 42 -3.82 -1.14 -19.47
CA THR A 42 -4.61 -0.09 -20.13
C THR A 42 -6.11 -0.42 -19.98
N PRO A 43 -6.87 0.30 -19.15
CA PRO A 43 -8.29 0.05 -18.98
C PRO A 43 -9.10 0.52 -20.19
N ARG A 44 -10.20 -0.18 -20.48
CA ARG A 44 -11.22 0.25 -21.44
C ARG A 44 -11.98 1.46 -20.94
N SER A 45 -12.19 1.55 -19.62
CA SER A 45 -12.84 2.67 -18.97
C SER A 45 -12.07 3.12 -17.73
N GLN A 46 -11.65 4.38 -17.71
CA GLN A 46 -11.08 4.98 -16.51
C GLN A 46 -12.14 5.25 -15.42
N ASN A 47 -13.44 5.12 -15.71
CA ASN A 47 -14.48 5.19 -14.67
C ASN A 47 -14.68 3.84 -13.93
N ALA A 48 -14.03 2.76 -14.36
CA ALA A 48 -14.22 1.42 -13.80
C ALA A 48 -13.09 1.02 -12.83
N ASN A 49 -13.25 -0.13 -12.16
CA ASN A 49 -12.36 -0.59 -11.09
C ASN A 49 -10.97 -1.03 -11.56
N PHE A 50 -10.70 -1.06 -12.88
CA PHE A 50 -9.38 -1.38 -13.44
C PHE A 50 -8.57 -0.11 -13.81
N ALA A 51 -9.11 1.08 -13.50
CA ALA A 51 -8.48 2.36 -13.78
C ALA A 51 -7.05 2.47 -13.22
N MET A 52 -6.25 3.34 -13.83
CA MET A 52 -4.82 3.49 -13.50
C MET A 52 -4.61 3.90 -12.05
N ARG A 53 -5.49 4.76 -11.50
CA ARG A 53 -5.45 5.22 -10.10
C ARG A 53 -5.37 4.06 -9.10
N TYR A 54 -6.08 2.95 -9.34
CA TYR A 54 -6.05 1.80 -8.44
C TYR A 54 -4.75 1.01 -8.58
N GLN A 55 -4.25 0.84 -9.80
CA GLN A 55 -2.99 0.14 -10.04
C GLN A 55 -1.83 0.87 -9.35
N ILE A 56 -1.80 2.21 -9.47
CA ILE A 56 -0.82 3.09 -8.81
C ILE A 56 -0.97 3.00 -7.28
N ALA A 57 -2.19 3.18 -6.76
CA ALA A 57 -2.41 3.24 -5.33
C ALA A 57 -2.10 1.93 -4.62
N PHE A 58 -2.58 0.78 -5.13
CA PHE A 58 -2.30 -0.50 -4.49
C PHE A 58 -0.84 -0.93 -4.61
N ALA A 59 -0.15 -0.58 -5.70
CA ALA A 59 1.30 -0.75 -5.80
C ALA A 59 2.04 0.11 -4.76
N SER A 60 1.57 1.33 -4.52
CA SER A 60 2.10 2.21 -3.46
C SER A 60 1.86 1.63 -2.07
N TYR A 61 0.67 1.08 -1.79
CA TYR A 61 0.36 0.45 -0.52
C TYR A 61 1.22 -0.79 -0.26
N ALA A 62 1.47 -1.59 -1.30
CA ALA A 62 2.38 -2.73 -1.22
C ALA A 62 3.83 -2.31 -0.95
N MET A 63 4.31 -1.24 -1.61
CA MET A 63 5.63 -0.67 -1.32
C MET A 63 5.74 -0.17 0.11
N ALA A 64 4.71 0.53 0.60
CA ALA A 64 4.61 0.98 1.98
C ALA A 64 4.63 -0.20 2.97
N ALA A 65 3.95 -1.31 2.64
CA ALA A 65 3.95 -2.54 3.43
C ALA A 65 5.33 -3.16 3.54
N LEU A 66 6.04 -3.28 2.42
CA LEU A 66 7.38 -3.86 2.39
C LEU A 66 8.40 -2.99 3.13
N ALA A 67 8.25 -1.66 3.06
CA ALA A 67 9.11 -0.71 3.75
C ALA A 67 9.12 -0.91 5.28
N THR A 68 8.02 -1.42 5.88
CA THR A 68 7.97 -1.64 7.33
C THR A 68 8.89 -2.76 7.81
N ILE A 69 9.38 -3.63 6.91
CA ILE A 69 10.26 -4.77 7.24
C ILE A 69 11.73 -4.33 7.28
N THR A 70 12.08 -3.27 6.54
CA THR A 70 13.46 -2.74 6.43
C THR A 70 13.49 -1.23 6.76
N PRO A 71 13.06 -0.84 7.98
CA PRO A 71 12.85 0.57 8.32
C PRO A 71 14.11 1.44 8.22
N ALA A 72 15.31 0.86 8.32
CA ALA A 72 16.57 1.58 8.17
C ALA A 72 17.08 1.63 6.70
N TYR A 73 16.32 1.16 5.71
CA TYR A 73 16.66 1.25 4.29
C TYR A 73 15.49 1.84 3.48
N ARG A 74 15.36 3.16 3.48
CA ARG A 74 14.13 3.85 3.04
C ARG A 74 14.12 4.23 1.57
N ARG A 75 15.30 4.53 1.01
CA ARG A 75 15.42 5.23 -0.27
C ARG A 75 14.70 4.56 -1.45
N PRO A 76 14.82 3.24 -1.71
CA PRO A 76 14.12 2.63 -2.84
C PRO A 76 12.59 2.72 -2.72
N TYR A 77 12.08 2.64 -1.48
CA TYR A 77 10.65 2.80 -1.22
C TYR A 77 10.22 4.26 -1.43
N ALA A 78 11.00 5.21 -0.92
CA ALA A 78 10.76 6.64 -1.11
C ALA A 78 10.71 7.03 -2.60
N ASP A 79 11.69 6.55 -3.39
CA ASP A 79 11.78 6.84 -4.81
C ASP A 79 10.59 6.24 -5.59
N ALA A 80 10.20 5.00 -5.28
CA ALA A 80 9.04 4.36 -5.90
C ALA A 80 7.71 5.05 -5.52
N LEU A 81 7.52 5.38 -4.23
CA LEU A 81 6.32 6.07 -3.75
C LEU A 81 6.20 7.47 -4.33
N ARG A 82 7.30 8.24 -4.38
CA ARG A 82 7.31 9.56 -5.01
C ARG A 82 6.90 9.47 -6.47
N THR A 83 7.53 8.58 -7.25
CA THR A 83 7.22 8.42 -8.67
C THR A 83 5.78 7.92 -8.91
N ALA A 84 5.23 7.13 -7.98
CA ALA A 84 3.84 6.73 -8.02
C ALA A 84 2.87 7.89 -7.74
N ILE A 85 3.20 8.79 -6.79
CA ILE A 85 2.43 10.02 -6.54
C ILE A 85 2.45 10.93 -7.76
N GLU A 86 3.62 11.14 -8.38
CA GLU A 86 3.74 11.93 -9.61
C GLU A 86 2.85 11.37 -10.75
N ARG A 87 2.76 10.04 -10.90
CA ARG A 87 1.81 9.41 -11.83
C ARG A 87 0.35 9.54 -11.42
N MET A 88 0.07 9.59 -10.11
CA MET A 88 -1.29 9.78 -9.60
C MET A 88 -1.80 11.19 -9.91
N ILE A 89 -0.93 12.21 -9.86
CA ILE A 89 -1.27 13.61 -10.18
C ILE A 89 -1.24 13.91 -11.69
N ASP A 90 -0.63 13.05 -12.50
CA ASP A 90 -0.62 13.18 -13.96
C ASP A 90 -2.04 13.17 -14.57
N TYR A 91 -2.25 14.02 -15.59
CA TYR A 91 -3.53 14.17 -16.28
C TYR A 91 -4.08 12.85 -16.82
N ALA A 92 -3.23 11.92 -17.27
CA ALA A 92 -3.67 10.62 -17.76
C ALA A 92 -4.49 9.86 -16.70
N THR A 93 -4.18 10.06 -15.42
CA THR A 93 -4.82 9.40 -14.27
C THR A 93 -6.13 10.05 -13.86
N TRP A 94 -6.24 11.38 -13.86
CA TRP A 94 -7.42 12.08 -13.34
C TRP A 94 -8.37 12.66 -14.40
N ARG A 95 -7.96 12.76 -15.68
CA ARG A 95 -8.80 13.29 -16.79
C ARG A 95 -10.17 12.64 -16.98
N TYR A 96 -10.38 11.47 -16.39
CA TYR A 96 -11.69 10.82 -16.46
C TYR A 96 -12.77 11.65 -15.74
N TRP A 97 -12.38 12.40 -14.71
CA TRP A 97 -13.28 13.20 -13.89
C TRP A 97 -13.99 14.27 -14.70
N GLU A 98 -13.28 14.95 -15.62
CA GLU A 98 -13.85 15.92 -16.56
C GLU A 98 -14.95 15.33 -17.46
N ARG A 99 -14.96 14.00 -17.61
CA ARG A 99 -15.91 13.26 -18.43
C ARG A 99 -16.91 12.47 -17.59
N THR A 100 -16.84 12.57 -16.27
CA THR A 100 -17.76 11.92 -15.36
C THR A 100 -19.11 12.65 -15.41
N PRO A 101 -20.23 11.95 -15.67
CA PRO A 101 -21.55 12.59 -15.68
C PRO A 101 -21.84 13.31 -14.36
N GLY A 102 -22.34 14.54 -14.44
CA GLY A 102 -22.65 15.38 -13.28
C GLY A 102 -21.50 16.26 -12.80
N VAL A 103 -20.31 16.16 -13.40
CA VAL A 103 -19.20 17.09 -13.14
C VAL A 103 -19.33 18.31 -14.05
N PRO A 104 -19.34 19.55 -13.52
CA PRO A 104 -19.44 20.75 -14.33
C PRO A 104 -18.08 21.08 -14.99
N HIS A 105 -18.12 21.74 -16.15
CA HIS A 105 -16.90 22.23 -16.82
C HIS A 105 -16.29 23.47 -16.17
N GLU A 106 -17.07 24.21 -15.39
CA GLU A 106 -16.66 25.42 -14.68
C GLU A 106 -17.16 25.35 -13.23
N PRO A 107 -16.47 25.98 -12.27
CA PRO A 107 -16.95 26.08 -10.91
C PRO A 107 -18.37 26.69 -10.84
N THR A 108 -19.21 26.10 -10.02
CA THR A 108 -20.59 26.53 -9.76
C THR A 108 -20.69 27.21 -8.40
N GLU A 109 -21.74 28.01 -8.18
CA GLU A 109 -22.01 28.64 -6.88
C GLU A 109 -22.21 27.63 -5.75
N GLY A 110 -22.59 26.39 -6.07
CA GLY A 110 -22.77 25.29 -5.10
C GLY A 110 -21.48 24.56 -4.72
N GLY A 111 -20.31 25.04 -5.16
CA GLY A 111 -19.01 24.43 -4.85
C GLY A 111 -18.60 23.27 -5.77
N TYR A 112 -19.47 22.84 -6.69
CA TYR A 112 -19.11 21.86 -7.71
C TYR A 112 -18.16 22.48 -8.73
N SER A 113 -17.08 21.78 -9.06
CA SER A 113 -15.98 22.24 -9.93
C SER A 113 -15.43 21.09 -10.79
N PRO A 114 -14.80 21.37 -11.95
CA PRO A 114 -14.00 20.38 -12.70
C PRO A 114 -12.76 19.89 -11.94
N ASP A 115 -12.38 20.56 -10.84
CA ASP A 115 -11.27 20.13 -9.98
C ASP A 115 -11.56 18.73 -9.38
N PRO A 116 -10.73 17.70 -9.65
CA PRO A 116 -10.95 16.35 -9.16
C PRO A 116 -10.73 16.16 -7.66
N LEU A 117 -10.28 17.20 -6.94
CA LEU A 117 -10.05 17.18 -5.50
C LEU A 117 -10.99 18.12 -4.72
N ALA A 118 -11.78 18.95 -5.40
CA ALA A 118 -12.64 19.93 -4.74
C ALA A 118 -13.88 19.32 -4.05
N TRP A 119 -14.40 18.21 -4.58
CA TRP A 119 -15.61 17.55 -4.07
C TRP A 119 -15.77 16.15 -4.65
N GLY A 120 -16.50 15.27 -3.95
CA GLY A 120 -16.74 13.91 -4.39
C GLY A 120 -15.43 13.18 -4.72
N ASN A 121 -15.42 12.46 -5.85
CA ASN A 121 -14.27 11.80 -6.45
C ASN A 121 -13.36 11.05 -5.47
N VAL A 122 -13.92 10.49 -4.39
CA VAL A 122 -13.09 9.93 -3.32
C VAL A 122 -12.32 8.68 -3.73
N GLN A 123 -12.75 8.04 -4.83
CA GLN A 123 -11.98 7.01 -5.52
C GLN A 123 -10.62 7.50 -6.06
N TYR A 124 -10.43 8.81 -6.20
CA TYR A 124 -9.17 9.44 -6.53
C TYR A 124 -8.60 10.19 -5.32
N ALA A 125 -9.36 11.13 -4.74
CA ALA A 125 -8.90 11.97 -3.65
C ALA A 125 -8.50 11.16 -2.41
N GLY A 126 -9.29 10.15 -2.04
CA GLY A 126 -8.99 9.27 -0.90
C GLY A 126 -7.71 8.46 -1.11
N HIS A 127 -7.50 7.92 -2.32
CA HIS A 127 -6.28 7.20 -2.66
C HIS A 127 -5.06 8.12 -2.68
N LEU A 128 -5.16 9.29 -3.32
CA LEU A 128 -4.08 10.27 -3.38
C LEU A 128 -3.68 10.73 -1.97
N SER A 129 -4.64 11.16 -1.16
CA SER A 129 -4.38 11.58 0.22
C SER A 129 -3.74 10.48 1.05
N THR A 130 -4.22 9.23 0.91
CA THR A 130 -3.60 8.08 1.58
C THR A 130 -2.16 7.85 1.11
N MET A 131 -1.87 7.97 -0.19
CA MET A 131 -0.50 7.87 -0.71
C MET A 131 0.41 8.98 -0.18
N LEU A 132 -0.08 10.23 -0.12
CA LEU A 132 0.65 11.38 0.42
C LEU A 132 1.00 11.17 1.90
N GLY A 133 0.01 10.74 2.71
CA GLY A 133 0.22 10.43 4.13
C GLY A 133 1.20 9.28 4.35
N LEU A 134 1.09 8.19 3.57
CA LEU A 134 2.04 7.07 3.66
C LEU A 134 3.47 7.49 3.26
N TYR A 135 3.61 8.29 2.20
CA TYR A 135 4.90 8.81 1.77
C TYR A 135 5.55 9.65 2.87
N ALA A 136 4.85 10.66 3.40
CA ALA A 136 5.38 11.53 4.46
C ALA A 136 5.73 10.71 5.72
N LYS A 137 4.86 9.77 6.11
CA LYS A 137 5.09 8.92 7.28
C LYS A 137 6.31 8.00 7.17
N LEU A 138 6.61 7.49 5.96
CA LEU A 138 7.72 6.55 5.73
C LEU A 138 9.06 7.21 5.44
N THR A 139 9.04 8.48 5.03
CA THR A 139 10.22 9.19 4.53
C THR A 139 10.59 10.44 5.32
N ASP A 140 9.68 10.89 6.19
CA ASP A 140 9.72 12.21 6.85
C ASP A 140 9.72 13.39 5.88
N ASP A 141 9.44 13.14 4.60
CA ASP A 141 9.41 14.16 3.58
C ASP A 141 8.00 14.75 3.45
N ARG A 142 7.85 15.98 3.95
CA ARG A 142 6.57 16.69 4.02
C ARG A 142 6.33 17.62 2.82
N ARG A 143 7.09 17.48 1.72
CA ARG A 143 7.02 18.38 0.56
C ARG A 143 5.60 18.64 0.04
N TYR A 144 4.74 17.62 -0.01
CA TYR A 144 3.39 17.78 -0.55
C TYR A 144 2.44 18.50 0.40
N ALA A 145 2.76 18.54 1.70
CA ALA A 145 2.05 19.35 2.68
C ALA A 145 2.58 20.79 2.73
N GLU A 146 3.89 20.98 2.57
CA GLU A 146 4.56 22.28 2.72
C GLU A 146 4.64 23.09 1.43
N GLN A 147 4.93 22.44 0.31
CA GLN A 147 5.12 23.06 -1.01
C GLN A 147 3.91 22.83 -1.93
N GLY A 148 3.11 21.80 -1.64
CA GLY A 148 1.98 21.39 -2.46
C GLY A 148 2.37 20.66 -3.74
N PHE A 149 1.38 20.47 -4.60
CA PHE A 149 1.48 19.88 -5.93
C PHE A 149 0.43 20.50 -6.84
N VAL A 150 0.58 20.26 -8.13
CA VAL A 150 -0.27 20.82 -9.18
C VAL A 150 -0.89 19.70 -9.99
N LEU A 151 -2.21 19.78 -10.18
CA LEU A 151 -2.93 19.03 -11.19
C LEU A 151 -3.07 19.91 -12.43
N GLU A 152 -2.32 19.58 -13.48
CA GLU A 152 -2.35 20.30 -14.75
C GLU A 152 -2.84 19.37 -15.86
N GLY A 153 -3.78 19.86 -16.68
CA GLY A 153 -4.35 19.09 -17.78
C GLY A 153 -5.74 19.59 -18.18
N GLY A 154 -6.19 19.25 -19.39
CA GLY A 154 -7.52 19.63 -19.88
C GLY A 154 -7.76 21.14 -20.03
N GLY A 155 -6.71 21.97 -19.93
CA GLY A 155 -6.82 23.44 -19.86
C GLY A 155 -6.97 23.98 -18.43
N HIS A 156 -6.91 23.12 -17.43
CA HIS A 156 -7.01 23.47 -16.02
C HIS A 156 -5.66 23.40 -15.30
N HIS A 157 -5.55 24.16 -14.20
CA HIS A 157 -4.40 24.22 -13.30
C HIS A 157 -4.93 24.36 -11.86
N PHE A 158 -4.87 23.28 -11.08
CA PHE A 158 -5.33 23.25 -9.70
C PHE A 158 -4.16 23.00 -8.75
N SER A 159 -3.94 23.90 -7.80
CA SER A 159 -2.88 23.78 -6.79
C SER A 159 -3.47 23.30 -5.47
N HIS A 160 -2.87 22.26 -4.89
CA HIS A 160 -3.31 21.65 -3.64
C HIS A 160 -2.12 21.27 -2.78
N THR A 161 -2.34 21.20 -1.47
CA THR A 161 -1.46 20.54 -0.51
C THR A 161 -2.09 19.26 0.01
N HIS A 162 -1.31 18.41 0.65
CA HIS A 162 -1.86 17.27 1.40
C HIS A 162 -2.91 17.73 2.44
N HIS A 163 -2.70 18.89 3.07
CA HIS A 163 -3.66 19.48 4.00
C HIS A 163 -5.00 19.79 3.33
N ASP A 164 -4.99 20.39 2.14
CA ASP A 164 -6.20 20.75 1.41
C ASP A 164 -7.04 19.50 1.10
N VAL A 165 -6.41 18.47 0.54
CA VAL A 165 -7.11 17.22 0.17
C VAL A 165 -7.70 16.52 1.40
N ALA A 166 -6.92 16.37 2.47
CA ALA A 166 -7.39 15.73 3.69
C ALA A 166 -8.52 16.52 4.36
N THR A 167 -8.43 17.86 4.35
CA THR A 167 -9.45 18.75 4.91
C THR A 167 -10.77 18.64 4.14
N ILE A 168 -10.72 18.63 2.81
CA ILE A 168 -11.92 18.48 1.95
C ILE A 168 -12.57 17.11 2.16
N ILE A 169 -11.78 16.04 2.30
CA ILE A 169 -12.31 14.70 2.62
C ILE A 169 -12.99 14.70 3.99
N HIS A 170 -12.32 15.23 5.01
CA HIS A 170 -12.84 15.31 6.37
C HIS A 170 -14.15 16.10 6.43
N GLN A 171 -14.19 17.29 5.83
CA GLN A 171 -15.38 18.14 5.80
C GLN A 171 -16.56 17.44 5.13
N GLN A 172 -16.35 16.79 3.98
CA GLN A 172 -17.42 16.03 3.33
C GLN A 172 -17.90 14.85 4.18
N MET A 173 -17.02 14.16 4.90
CA MET A 173 -17.45 13.11 5.85
C MET A 173 -18.23 13.68 7.03
N ALA A 174 -17.89 14.87 7.52
CA ALA A 174 -18.60 15.53 8.61
C ALA A 174 -19.98 16.06 8.18
N ASP A 175 -20.06 16.63 6.98
CA ASP A 175 -21.25 17.37 6.50
C ASP A 175 -22.28 16.47 5.80
N ASN A 176 -21.83 15.39 5.14
CA ASN A 176 -22.73 14.52 4.39
C ASN A 176 -23.64 13.72 5.32
N GLN A 177 -24.93 13.64 4.99
CA GLN A 177 -25.91 12.86 5.76
C GLN A 177 -25.53 11.37 5.93
N CYS A 178 -24.78 10.81 4.97
CA CYS A 178 -24.31 9.43 5.06
C CYS A 178 -22.94 9.27 5.71
N HIS A 179 -22.30 10.36 6.14
CA HIS A 179 -20.93 10.44 6.69
C HIS A 179 -19.83 9.88 5.77
N GLY A 180 -20.14 9.69 4.50
CA GLY A 180 -19.24 9.17 3.48
C GLY A 180 -19.10 10.17 2.34
N VAL A 181 -18.00 10.08 1.61
CA VAL A 181 -17.73 10.90 0.43
C VAL A 181 -18.14 10.12 -0.81
N SER A 182 -18.71 10.80 -1.80
CA SER A 182 -19.12 10.15 -3.05
C SER A 182 -17.93 9.90 -3.98
N CYS A 183 -17.96 8.82 -4.78
CA CYS A 183 -16.97 8.55 -5.84
C CYS A 183 -17.42 9.29 -7.11
N GLU A 184 -18.57 8.96 -7.68
CA GLU A 184 -19.29 9.79 -8.65
C GLU A 184 -20.33 10.67 -7.93
N PRO A 185 -20.86 11.74 -8.55
CA PRO A 185 -21.91 12.55 -7.94
C PRO A 185 -23.07 11.69 -7.40
N GLY A 186 -23.29 11.75 -6.09
CA GLY A 186 -24.34 11.02 -5.39
C GLY A 186 -24.06 9.53 -5.09
N CYS A 187 -22.98 8.93 -5.60
CA CYS A 187 -22.68 7.51 -5.43
C CYS A 187 -21.62 7.26 -4.35
N VAL A 188 -22.01 6.67 -3.21
CA VAL A 188 -21.13 6.44 -2.06
C VAL A 188 -20.85 4.95 -1.90
N TYR A 189 -19.57 4.59 -1.88
CA TYR A 189 -19.10 3.20 -1.81
C TYR A 189 -18.24 2.97 -0.57
N LEU A 190 -18.44 1.83 0.11
CA LEU A 190 -17.59 1.41 1.23
C LEU A 190 -16.12 1.30 0.84
N SER A 191 -15.83 0.63 -0.28
CA SER A 191 -14.46 0.39 -0.73
C SER A 191 -13.69 1.69 -0.93
N CYS A 192 -14.29 2.71 -1.54
CA CYS A 192 -13.65 4.02 -1.67
C CYS A 192 -13.48 4.70 -0.29
N ASN A 193 -14.50 4.64 0.59
CA ASN A 193 -14.48 5.36 1.88
C ASN A 193 -13.54 4.77 2.93
N ASN A 194 -13.08 3.52 2.76
CA ASN A 194 -11.94 3.02 3.52
C ASN A 194 -10.71 3.94 3.36
N HIS A 195 -10.52 4.54 2.19
CA HIS A 195 -9.41 5.46 1.94
C HIS A 195 -9.65 6.87 2.50
N SER A 196 -10.90 7.30 2.65
CA SER A 196 -11.22 8.52 3.42
C SER A 196 -10.81 8.37 4.88
N MET A 197 -11.16 7.22 5.49
CA MET A 197 -10.79 6.94 6.87
C MET A 197 -9.27 6.84 7.07
N SER A 198 -8.56 6.23 6.11
CA SER A 198 -7.09 6.19 6.09
C SER A 198 -6.47 7.56 5.93
N SER A 199 -6.99 8.40 5.03
CA SER A 199 -6.57 9.80 4.86
C SER A 199 -6.64 10.54 6.19
N ASN A 200 -7.80 10.51 6.85
CA ASN A 200 -8.02 11.20 8.11
C ASN A 200 -7.04 10.74 9.20
N LEU A 201 -6.87 9.42 9.36
CA LEU A 201 -5.97 8.88 10.40
C LEU A 201 -4.50 9.18 10.13
N LEU A 202 -4.06 9.07 8.87
CA LEU A 202 -2.67 9.39 8.50
C LEU A 202 -2.38 10.88 8.68
N HIS A 203 -3.35 11.75 8.40
CA HIS A 203 -3.20 13.18 8.62
C HIS A 203 -3.06 13.51 10.12
N ASP A 204 -3.91 12.92 10.98
CA ASP A 204 -3.82 13.08 12.45
C ASP A 204 -2.46 12.64 12.99
N GLN A 205 -1.92 11.53 12.49
CA GLN A 205 -0.60 11.02 12.88
C GLN A 205 0.55 11.98 12.53
N LEU A 206 0.40 12.82 11.49
CA LEU A 206 1.48 13.64 10.93
C LEU A 206 1.42 15.11 11.37
N TYR A 207 0.22 15.65 11.59
CA TYR A 207 -0.02 17.10 11.62
C TYR A 207 -0.89 17.62 12.77
N ASP A 208 -1.03 16.84 13.86
CA ASP A 208 -1.76 17.27 15.08
C ASP A 208 -3.21 17.72 14.80
N THR A 209 -3.89 16.98 13.93
CA THR A 209 -5.34 17.14 13.66
C THR A 209 -6.16 16.06 14.38
N ASN A 210 -7.49 16.17 14.28
CA ASN A 210 -8.44 15.18 14.82
C ASN A 210 -9.52 14.80 13.78
N TYR A 211 -9.11 14.64 12.53
CA TYR A 211 -10.00 14.29 11.42
C TYR A 211 -10.54 12.86 11.54
N ALA A 212 -9.80 11.93 12.13
CA ALA A 212 -10.25 10.54 12.28
C ALA A 212 -11.45 10.38 13.21
N ALA A 213 -11.80 11.41 14.01
CA ALA A 213 -12.98 11.39 14.87
C ALA A 213 -14.28 11.11 14.10
N VAL A 214 -14.40 11.57 12.84
CA VAL A 214 -15.62 11.34 12.02
C VAL A 214 -15.69 9.93 11.42
N ASN A 215 -14.60 9.16 11.47
CA ASN A 215 -14.58 7.79 10.91
C ASN A 215 -15.60 6.88 11.62
N GLY A 216 -15.83 7.08 12.92
CA GLY A 216 -16.80 6.31 13.69
C GLY A 216 -18.25 6.51 13.23
N GLU A 217 -18.58 7.72 12.77
CA GLU A 217 -19.91 8.07 12.25
C GLU A 217 -20.19 7.35 10.93
N TRP A 218 -19.20 7.32 10.02
CA TRP A 218 -19.26 6.53 8.80
C TRP A 218 -19.48 5.05 9.09
N VAL A 219 -18.71 4.46 10.00
CA VAL A 219 -18.84 3.03 10.36
C VAL A 219 -20.21 2.74 10.98
N ALA A 220 -20.71 3.62 11.84
CA ALA A 220 -22.04 3.47 12.43
C ALA A 220 -23.14 3.54 11.37
N TRP A 221 -23.05 4.49 10.44
CA TRP A 221 -23.99 4.66 9.34
C TRP A 221 -23.95 3.46 8.38
N LEU A 222 -22.75 3.01 7.99
CA LEU A 222 -22.53 1.82 7.16
C LEU A 222 -23.25 0.58 7.71
N LYS A 223 -23.11 0.32 9.02
CA LYS A 223 -23.75 -0.81 9.71
C LYS A 223 -25.27 -0.78 9.55
N GLN A 224 -25.87 0.41 9.60
CA GLN A 224 -27.33 0.58 9.54
C GLN A 224 -27.87 0.51 8.12
N HIS A 225 -27.13 1.02 7.14
CA HIS A 225 -27.69 1.32 5.81
C HIS A 225 -27.10 0.50 4.66
N MET A 226 -25.89 -0.06 4.80
CA MET A 226 -25.20 -0.74 3.70
C MET A 226 -24.95 -2.22 3.91
N LEU A 227 -25.21 -2.80 5.09
CA LEU A 227 -25.09 -4.25 5.26
C LEU A 227 -26.14 -5.00 4.45
N ALA A 228 -25.69 -5.88 3.57
CA ALA A 228 -26.55 -6.78 2.80
C ALA A 228 -27.08 -7.92 3.68
N GLY A 229 -28.26 -8.44 3.34
CA GLY A 229 -28.80 -9.66 3.96
C GLY A 229 -29.30 -9.48 5.40
N MET A 230 -29.71 -8.27 5.79
CA MET A 230 -30.47 -8.04 7.04
C MET A 230 -31.81 -8.81 7.06
N PHE A 231 -32.32 -9.17 5.86
CA PHE A 231 -33.48 -10.04 5.68
C PHE A 231 -33.06 -11.45 5.20
N PRO A 232 -33.61 -12.54 5.79
CA PRO A 232 -33.18 -13.92 5.55
C PRO A 232 -33.27 -14.44 4.11
N THR A 233 -33.94 -13.72 3.21
CA THR A 233 -34.24 -14.13 1.83
C THR A 233 -33.21 -13.66 0.80
N LEU A 234 -32.28 -12.76 1.18
CA LEU A 234 -31.23 -12.21 0.31
C LEU A 234 -29.83 -12.59 0.85
N LYS A 235 -29.52 -13.90 0.83
CA LYS A 235 -28.38 -14.51 1.56
C LYS A 235 -26.99 -14.32 0.93
N HIS A 236 -26.85 -13.60 -0.17
CA HIS A 236 -25.58 -13.46 -0.90
C HIS A 236 -25.00 -12.05 -0.75
N GLY A 237 -23.69 -11.96 -0.54
CA GLY A 237 -22.97 -10.70 -0.35
C GLY A 237 -22.93 -10.18 1.08
N LEU A 238 -22.02 -9.25 1.33
CA LEU A 238 -21.81 -8.58 2.62
C LEU A 238 -22.37 -7.17 2.63
N PHE A 239 -22.12 -6.40 1.58
CA PHE A 239 -22.53 -5.01 1.46
C PHE A 239 -23.36 -4.77 0.21
N ASN A 240 -24.37 -3.93 0.35
CA ASN A 240 -25.02 -3.27 -0.77
C ASN A 240 -23.98 -2.43 -1.50
N VAL A 241 -23.89 -2.58 -2.82
CA VAL A 241 -22.73 -2.15 -3.62
C VAL A 241 -22.49 -0.64 -3.55
N VAL A 242 -23.56 0.15 -3.55
CA VAL A 242 -23.51 1.61 -3.57
C VAL A 242 -24.70 2.17 -2.81
N TYR A 243 -24.47 3.26 -2.09
CA TYR A 243 -25.52 4.14 -1.61
C TYR A 243 -25.72 5.30 -2.59
N MET A 244 -26.95 5.49 -3.04
CA MET A 244 -27.32 6.59 -3.93
C MET A 244 -27.97 7.70 -3.10
N SER A 245 -27.22 8.78 -2.90
CA SER A 245 -27.55 9.86 -1.97
C SER A 245 -28.85 10.58 -2.33
N GLU A 246 -29.09 10.80 -3.63
CA GLU A 246 -30.35 11.41 -4.10
C GLU A 246 -31.58 10.54 -3.80
N MET A 247 -31.45 9.22 -4.00
CA MET A 247 -32.52 8.26 -3.72
C MET A 247 -32.60 7.86 -2.24
N LYS A 248 -31.61 8.27 -1.44
CA LYS A 248 -31.44 7.89 -0.04
C LYS A 248 -31.54 6.38 0.20
N HIS A 249 -31.04 5.58 -0.74
CA HIS A 249 -31.14 4.13 -0.69
C HIS A 249 -29.86 3.45 -1.16
N ALA A 250 -29.55 2.30 -0.54
CA ALA A 250 -28.47 1.44 -0.98
C ALA A 250 -29.00 0.42 -2.00
N LEU A 251 -28.31 0.24 -3.12
CA LEU A 251 -28.73 -0.73 -4.12
C LEU A 251 -28.47 -2.15 -3.62
N PRO A 252 -29.48 -3.04 -3.57
CA PRO A 252 -29.38 -4.39 -2.98
C PRO A 252 -28.68 -5.38 -3.92
N VAL A 253 -27.51 -4.99 -4.42
CA VAL A 253 -26.61 -5.79 -5.25
C VAL A 253 -25.28 -5.85 -4.51
N SER A 254 -24.58 -6.98 -4.59
CA SER A 254 -23.26 -7.14 -3.99
C SER A 254 -22.31 -7.82 -4.97
N PHE A 255 -21.04 -7.45 -4.91
CA PHE A 255 -19.98 -8.05 -5.70
C PHE A 255 -18.85 -8.53 -4.80
N ASN A 256 -18.32 -9.73 -5.08
CA ASN A 256 -17.17 -10.28 -4.34
C ASN A 256 -15.96 -9.34 -4.32
N PHE A 257 -15.80 -8.54 -5.38
CA PHE A 257 -14.76 -7.52 -5.49
C PHE A 257 -14.91 -6.46 -4.40
N THR A 258 -16.07 -5.81 -4.33
CA THR A 258 -16.35 -4.73 -3.38
C THR A 258 -16.40 -5.25 -1.96
N ASP A 259 -16.90 -6.47 -1.76
CA ASP A 259 -16.91 -7.11 -0.44
C ASP A 259 -15.49 -7.44 0.05
N GLY A 260 -14.64 -8.02 -0.81
CA GLY A 260 -13.26 -8.37 -0.45
C GLY A 260 -12.39 -7.15 -0.16
N TRP A 261 -12.44 -6.15 -1.03
CA TRP A 261 -11.79 -4.85 -0.80
C TRP A 261 -12.36 -4.19 0.46
N GLY A 262 -13.69 -4.13 0.56
CA GLY A 262 -14.42 -3.53 1.68
C GLY A 262 -13.97 -4.08 3.03
N ILE A 263 -14.11 -5.38 3.27
CA ILE A 263 -13.74 -5.97 4.58
C ILE A 263 -12.23 -5.96 4.84
N GLY A 264 -11.42 -6.18 3.79
CA GLY A 264 -9.97 -6.26 3.94
C GLY A 264 -9.38 -4.93 4.40
N LEU A 265 -9.93 -3.82 3.92
CA LEU A 265 -9.41 -2.49 4.24
C LEU A 265 -10.22 -1.75 5.33
N LEU A 266 -11.35 -2.31 5.77
CA LEU A 266 -12.16 -1.79 6.88
C LEU A 266 -11.61 -2.21 8.25
N ALA A 267 -10.84 -3.30 8.31
CA ALA A 267 -10.33 -3.88 9.56
C ALA A 267 -9.62 -2.88 10.51
N PRO A 268 -8.83 -1.89 10.06
CA PRO A 268 -8.19 -0.92 10.95
C PRO A 268 -9.21 -0.06 11.73
N PHE A 269 -10.38 0.17 11.15
CA PHE A 269 -11.38 1.11 11.67
C PHE A 269 -12.57 0.41 12.33
N ALA A 270 -12.86 -0.83 11.92
CA ALA A 270 -13.98 -1.61 12.44
C ALA A 270 -13.65 -3.11 12.48
N ARG A 271 -12.55 -3.46 13.18
CA ARG A 271 -12.04 -4.83 13.34
C ARG A 271 -13.13 -5.84 13.72
N GLU A 272 -13.92 -5.53 14.73
CA GLU A 272 -14.99 -6.41 15.23
C GLU A 272 -16.03 -6.68 14.13
N LEU A 273 -16.52 -5.63 13.47
CA LEU A 273 -17.46 -5.75 12.35
C LEU A 273 -16.88 -6.60 11.22
N ALA A 274 -15.63 -6.34 10.83
CA ALA A 274 -14.97 -7.09 9.76
C ALA A 274 -14.83 -8.57 10.13
N SER A 275 -14.44 -8.87 11.37
CA SER A 275 -14.35 -10.24 11.90
C SER A 275 -15.70 -10.96 11.93
N ASP A 276 -16.78 -10.27 12.33
CA ASP A 276 -18.14 -10.84 12.35
C ASP A 276 -18.67 -11.14 10.94
N LEU A 277 -18.33 -10.31 9.96
CA LEU A 277 -18.73 -10.49 8.57
C LEU A 277 -17.87 -11.50 7.80
N TYR A 278 -16.62 -11.72 8.22
CA TYR A 278 -15.67 -12.57 7.49
C TYR A 278 -16.15 -14.01 7.26
N PRO A 279 -16.76 -14.72 8.24
CA PRO A 279 -17.33 -16.05 7.98
C PRO A 279 -18.35 -16.07 6.85
N ARG A 280 -19.12 -14.99 6.66
CA ARG A 280 -20.06 -14.87 5.54
C ARG A 280 -19.31 -14.72 4.22
N TYR A 281 -18.29 -13.86 4.18
CA TYR A 281 -17.45 -13.63 2.99
C TYR A 281 -16.73 -14.91 2.56
N ARG A 282 -16.17 -15.64 3.54
CA ARG A 282 -15.43 -16.88 3.31
C ARG A 282 -16.25 -17.93 2.56
N ARG A 283 -17.58 -17.91 2.63
CA ARG A 283 -18.47 -18.81 1.86
C ARG A 283 -18.45 -18.53 0.35
N GLU A 284 -18.04 -17.32 -0.06
CA GLU A 284 -17.88 -16.95 -1.46
C GLU A 284 -16.55 -17.44 -2.05
N VAL A 285 -15.58 -17.80 -1.21
CA VAL A 285 -14.32 -18.42 -1.64
C VAL A 285 -14.60 -19.85 -2.14
N LYS A 286 -14.36 -20.10 -3.42
CA LYS A 286 -14.53 -21.41 -4.05
C LYS A 286 -13.25 -22.23 -3.95
N ARG A 287 -13.37 -23.44 -3.39
CA ARG A 287 -12.28 -24.41 -3.33
C ARG A 287 -12.35 -25.37 -4.51
N LEU A 288 -11.30 -25.39 -5.33
CA LEU A 288 -11.08 -26.42 -6.36
C LEU A 288 -10.53 -27.71 -5.73
N LYS A 289 -9.67 -27.55 -4.71
CA LYS A 289 -9.10 -28.59 -3.86
C LYS A 289 -8.96 -28.04 -2.43
N PRO A 290 -8.71 -28.85 -1.40
CA PRO A 290 -8.52 -28.35 -0.03
C PRO A 290 -7.52 -27.18 0.07
N ASN A 291 -6.42 -27.27 -0.66
CA ASN A 291 -5.33 -26.28 -0.68
C ASN A 291 -5.32 -25.38 -1.93
N LEU A 292 -6.42 -25.29 -2.69
CA LEU A 292 -6.50 -24.52 -3.93
C LEU A 292 -7.83 -23.79 -4.02
N ALA A 293 -7.83 -22.48 -3.78
CA ALA A 293 -9.04 -21.67 -3.64
C ALA A 293 -8.98 -20.36 -4.40
N TYR A 294 -10.12 -19.84 -4.85
CA TYR A 294 -10.21 -18.56 -5.54
C TYR A 294 -11.54 -17.88 -5.23
N VAL A 295 -11.64 -16.59 -5.53
CA VAL A 295 -12.89 -15.84 -5.41
C VAL A 295 -13.47 -15.62 -6.82
N PRO A 296 -14.71 -16.07 -7.11
CA PRO A 296 -15.25 -16.02 -8.46
C PRO A 296 -15.65 -14.60 -8.87
N SER A 297 -15.71 -14.37 -10.17
CA SER A 297 -16.29 -13.19 -10.82
C SER A 297 -17.25 -13.64 -11.93
N GLY A 298 -18.19 -12.75 -12.31
CA GLY A 298 -19.16 -12.99 -13.38
C GLY A 298 -18.68 -12.46 -14.74
N PRO A 299 -19.12 -13.05 -15.86
CA PRO A 299 -18.67 -12.63 -17.20
C PRO A 299 -19.07 -11.20 -17.55
N MET A 300 -20.22 -10.72 -17.04
CA MET A 300 -20.69 -9.35 -17.28
C MET A 300 -19.84 -8.32 -16.53
N THR A 301 -19.49 -8.58 -15.26
CA THR A 301 -18.64 -7.68 -14.47
C THR A 301 -17.21 -7.64 -15.00
N GLU A 302 -16.70 -8.76 -15.53
CA GLU A 302 -15.41 -8.82 -16.22
C GLU A 302 -15.41 -7.96 -17.49
N ARG A 303 -16.45 -8.07 -18.32
CA ARG A 303 -16.55 -7.29 -19.56
C ARG A 303 -16.60 -5.78 -19.31
N MET A 304 -17.25 -5.36 -18.22
CA MET A 304 -17.42 -3.96 -17.80
C MET A 304 -16.26 -3.44 -16.94
N GLU A 305 -15.21 -4.23 -16.71
CA GLU A 305 -14.07 -3.86 -15.86
C GLU A 305 -14.45 -3.50 -14.42
N LEU A 306 -15.57 -4.04 -13.93
CA LEU A 306 -16.00 -3.87 -12.53
C LEU A 306 -15.29 -4.85 -11.60
N SER A 307 -15.01 -6.06 -12.09
CA SER A 307 -14.29 -7.08 -11.33
C SER A 307 -13.84 -8.22 -12.22
N ASP A 308 -12.80 -8.93 -11.83
CA ASP A 308 -12.37 -10.18 -12.45
C ASP A 308 -11.94 -11.20 -11.41
N ARG A 309 -11.83 -12.46 -11.83
CA ARG A 309 -11.39 -13.52 -10.93
C ARG A 309 -10.02 -13.24 -10.29
N PRO A 310 -8.97 -12.83 -11.04
CA PRO A 310 -7.69 -12.44 -10.44
C PRO A 310 -7.79 -11.40 -9.32
N LEU A 311 -8.44 -10.25 -9.53
CA LEU A 311 -8.53 -9.21 -8.49
C LEU A 311 -9.43 -9.64 -7.33
N ASN A 312 -10.57 -10.29 -7.60
CA ASN A 312 -11.41 -10.82 -6.51
C ASN A 312 -10.61 -11.77 -5.61
N THR A 313 -9.79 -12.60 -6.24
CA THR A 313 -8.94 -13.57 -5.54
C THR A 313 -7.84 -12.88 -4.75
N ALA A 314 -7.20 -11.85 -5.31
CA ALA A 314 -6.16 -11.10 -4.62
C ALA A 314 -6.70 -10.26 -3.45
N PHE A 315 -7.88 -9.63 -3.59
CA PHE A 315 -8.56 -9.01 -2.44
C PHE A 315 -9.01 -10.04 -1.40
N GLY A 316 -9.43 -11.23 -1.83
CA GLY A 316 -9.70 -12.35 -0.92
C GLY A 316 -8.45 -12.79 -0.14
N TYR A 317 -7.27 -12.75 -0.77
CA TYR A 317 -5.99 -12.98 -0.08
C TYR A 317 -5.73 -11.90 0.98
N VAL A 318 -5.86 -10.62 0.62
CA VAL A 318 -5.72 -9.50 1.57
C VAL A 318 -6.69 -9.66 2.75
N ALA A 319 -7.97 -9.89 2.48
CA ALA A 319 -8.97 -10.09 3.53
C ALA A 319 -8.64 -11.29 4.43
N ALA A 320 -8.27 -12.44 3.87
CA ALA A 320 -7.92 -13.62 4.66
C ALA A 320 -6.68 -13.39 5.54
N ARG A 321 -5.68 -12.68 5.04
CA ARG A 321 -4.47 -12.31 5.80
C ARG A 321 -4.80 -11.32 6.91
N GLU A 322 -5.54 -10.27 6.58
CA GLU A 322 -5.98 -9.24 7.51
C GLU A 322 -6.84 -9.82 8.64
N LEU A 323 -7.73 -10.76 8.34
CA LEU A 323 -8.70 -11.36 9.27
C LEU A 323 -8.19 -12.66 9.92
N GLY A 324 -6.90 -13.00 9.76
CA GLY A 324 -6.26 -14.10 10.49
C GLY A 324 -6.70 -15.49 10.07
N ASP A 325 -6.98 -15.71 8.78
CA ASP A 325 -7.33 -17.02 8.20
C ASP A 325 -6.20 -17.55 7.29
N PRO A 326 -5.10 -18.07 7.88
CA PRO A 326 -3.95 -18.54 7.12
C PRO A 326 -4.30 -19.69 6.17
N ALA A 327 -5.26 -20.56 6.51
CA ALA A 327 -5.66 -21.69 5.68
C ALA A 327 -6.37 -21.24 4.38
N THR A 328 -7.16 -20.17 4.42
CA THR A 328 -7.74 -19.60 3.21
C THR A 328 -6.70 -18.81 2.42
N ALA A 329 -5.86 -18.02 3.10
CA ALA A 329 -4.79 -17.27 2.46
C ALA A 329 -3.80 -18.18 1.70
N GLU A 330 -3.36 -19.29 2.32
CA GLU A 330 -2.48 -20.28 1.69
C GLU A 330 -3.14 -20.94 0.48
N ALA A 331 -4.41 -21.33 0.59
CA ALA A 331 -5.14 -21.93 -0.53
C ALA A 331 -5.31 -20.97 -1.71
N ILE A 332 -5.49 -19.66 -1.43
CA ILE A 332 -5.53 -18.62 -2.45
C ILE A 332 -4.14 -18.36 -3.07
N HIS A 333 -3.09 -18.31 -2.26
CA HIS A 333 -1.72 -18.18 -2.75
C HIS A 333 -1.35 -19.34 -3.69
N ASN A 334 -1.68 -20.58 -3.32
CA ASN A 334 -1.47 -21.75 -4.18
C ASN A 334 -2.27 -21.66 -5.50
N TYR A 335 -3.45 -21.03 -5.48
CA TYR A 335 -4.20 -20.76 -6.71
C TYR A 335 -3.48 -19.74 -7.59
N ALA A 336 -2.93 -18.69 -7.00
CA ALA A 336 -2.15 -17.70 -7.73
C ALA A 336 -0.93 -18.33 -8.42
N VAL A 337 -0.21 -19.21 -7.73
CA VAL A 337 0.90 -19.99 -8.31
C VAL A 337 0.42 -20.85 -9.47
N ALA A 338 -0.67 -21.61 -9.26
CA ALA A 338 -1.12 -22.59 -10.24
C ALA A 338 -1.88 -21.99 -11.45
N ARG A 339 -2.50 -20.81 -11.32
CA ARG A 339 -3.49 -20.29 -12.28
C ARG A 339 -3.31 -18.82 -12.67
N LEU A 340 -2.53 -18.05 -11.91
CA LEU A 340 -2.23 -16.65 -12.22
C LEU A 340 -0.75 -16.46 -12.60
N GLY A 341 0.01 -17.55 -12.66
CA GLY A 341 1.44 -17.53 -12.94
C GLY A 341 2.24 -16.77 -11.87
N LEU A 342 1.81 -16.80 -10.60
CA LEU A 342 2.62 -16.26 -9.51
C LEU A 342 3.92 -17.05 -9.39
N GLY A 343 5.03 -16.45 -9.82
CA GLY A 343 6.34 -17.10 -9.84
C GLY A 343 7.46 -16.12 -10.19
N GLU A 344 8.70 -16.56 -10.03
CA GLU A 344 9.88 -15.74 -10.31
C GLU A 344 10.19 -15.72 -11.81
N ARG A 345 10.51 -14.53 -12.36
CA ARG A 345 11.15 -14.32 -13.67
C ARG A 345 12.17 -13.20 -13.54
N ASP A 346 13.41 -13.45 -13.96
CA ASP A 346 14.52 -12.48 -13.89
C ASP A 346 14.67 -11.85 -12.49
N GLY A 347 14.54 -12.68 -11.45
CA GLY A 347 14.54 -12.26 -10.06
C GLY A 347 13.24 -11.61 -9.58
N GLN A 348 12.31 -11.21 -10.44
CA GLN A 348 11.08 -10.54 -10.04
C GLN A 348 9.96 -11.55 -9.75
N LEU A 349 9.19 -11.34 -8.67
CA LEU A 349 8.03 -12.17 -8.35
C LEU A 349 6.74 -11.42 -8.71
N ALA A 350 5.94 -11.98 -9.62
CA ALA A 350 4.67 -11.39 -10.04
C ALA A 350 3.66 -12.43 -10.53
N CYS A 351 2.38 -12.06 -10.61
CA CYS A 351 1.32 -12.86 -11.23
C CYS A 351 1.32 -12.69 -12.76
N TRP A 352 2.30 -13.29 -13.43
CA TRP A 352 2.61 -13.04 -14.85
C TRP A 352 1.50 -13.38 -15.85
N GLU A 353 0.53 -14.20 -15.48
CA GLU A 353 -0.58 -14.59 -16.35
C GLU A 353 -1.87 -13.81 -16.05
N ALA A 354 -1.87 -12.98 -15.01
CA ALA A 354 -2.98 -12.07 -14.74
C ALA A 354 -2.92 -10.88 -15.69
N ALA A 355 -4.02 -10.58 -16.40
CA ALA A 355 -4.05 -9.46 -17.35
C ALA A 355 -3.86 -8.07 -16.69
N ARG A 356 -4.02 -7.96 -15.36
CA ARG A 356 -3.68 -6.79 -14.55
C ARG A 356 -2.51 -7.11 -13.62
N THR A 357 -1.37 -7.50 -14.21
CA THR A 357 -0.21 -8.04 -13.48
C THR A 357 0.22 -7.16 -12.32
N LEU A 358 0.40 -5.84 -12.54
CA LEU A 358 0.79 -4.90 -11.48
C LEU A 358 -0.19 -4.90 -10.31
N TYR A 359 -1.48 -4.71 -10.60
CA TYR A 359 -2.50 -4.58 -9.57
C TYR A 359 -2.69 -5.87 -8.77
N VAL A 360 -2.79 -7.01 -9.45
CA VAL A 360 -2.95 -8.32 -8.78
C VAL A 360 -1.70 -8.64 -7.95
N THR A 361 -0.51 -8.40 -8.49
CA THR A 361 0.75 -8.64 -7.77
C THR A 361 0.88 -7.74 -6.55
N ALA A 362 0.52 -6.46 -6.66
CA ALA A 362 0.55 -5.53 -5.54
C ALA A 362 -0.32 -6.00 -4.37
N LEU A 363 -1.51 -6.54 -4.64
CA LEU A 363 -2.38 -7.09 -3.58
C LEU A 363 -1.79 -8.33 -2.89
N PHE A 364 -1.12 -9.22 -3.64
CA PHE A 364 -0.38 -10.33 -3.03
C PHE A 364 0.82 -9.85 -2.22
N ALA A 365 1.56 -8.86 -2.70
CA ALA A 365 2.66 -8.25 -1.97
C ALA A 365 2.17 -7.59 -0.67
N LEU A 366 1.09 -6.82 -0.72
CA LEU A 366 0.45 -6.20 0.45
C LEU A 366 0.04 -7.24 1.50
N GLY A 367 -0.61 -8.33 1.09
CA GLY A 367 -1.02 -9.39 2.02
C GLY A 367 0.15 -10.28 2.51
N SER A 368 1.32 -10.20 1.89
CA SER A 368 2.47 -11.07 2.22
C SER A 368 3.23 -10.63 3.48
N VAL A 369 3.03 -9.40 3.95
CA VAL A 369 3.67 -8.91 5.17
C VAL A 369 3.03 -9.61 6.38
N ASP A 370 3.86 -10.32 7.17
CA ASP A 370 3.42 -11.29 8.20
C ASP A 370 2.81 -10.67 9.46
N ALA A 371 2.09 -11.53 10.19
CA ALA A 371 1.09 -11.21 11.19
C ALA A 371 1.59 -11.21 12.65
N VAL A 372 1.71 -10.01 13.22
CA VAL A 372 1.22 -9.74 14.57
C VAL A 372 -0.26 -9.33 14.40
N PRO A 373 -1.20 -9.54 15.35
CA PRO A 373 -2.57 -9.03 15.20
C PRO A 373 -2.55 -7.58 14.71
N GLY A 374 -3.15 -7.34 13.53
CA GLY A 374 -2.99 -6.08 12.78
C GLY A 374 -2.01 -6.14 11.60
N ALA A 375 -1.75 -7.31 11.00
CA ALA A 375 -0.92 -7.49 9.79
C ALA A 375 -1.41 -6.70 8.56
N GLY A 376 -0.58 -6.62 7.51
CA GLY A 376 -1.02 -6.12 6.20
C GLY A 376 -1.41 -4.64 6.21
N TRP A 377 -2.67 -4.34 5.87
CA TRP A 377 -3.14 -2.96 5.75
C TRP A 377 -3.21 -2.26 7.11
N SER A 378 -3.70 -2.95 8.16
CA SER A 378 -3.73 -2.40 9.52
C SER A 378 -2.34 -2.03 10.03
N ALA A 379 -1.31 -2.81 9.70
CA ALA A 379 0.04 -2.59 10.21
C ALA A 379 0.56 -1.22 9.75
N ILE A 380 0.29 -0.88 8.49
CA ILE A 380 0.81 0.33 7.86
C ILE A 380 0.00 1.55 8.31
N VAL A 381 -1.33 1.41 8.36
CA VAL A 381 -2.23 2.53 8.68
C VAL A 381 -2.23 2.85 10.18
N LEU A 382 -2.27 1.84 11.05
CA LEU A 382 -2.36 2.03 12.51
C LEU A 382 -1.02 2.30 13.19
N ALA A 383 0.11 1.88 12.59
CA ALA A 383 1.42 2.15 13.19
C ALA A 383 1.57 3.65 13.47
N PRO A 384 2.02 4.07 14.67
CA PRO A 384 2.21 5.50 14.92
C PRO A 384 3.35 6.03 14.03
N TYR A 385 3.23 7.29 13.62
CA TYR A 385 4.35 8.00 13.03
C TYR A 385 5.43 8.24 14.09
N ARG A 386 6.69 8.01 13.71
CA ARG A 386 7.86 8.03 14.60
C ARG A 386 8.95 8.93 14.01
N PRO A 387 8.85 10.27 14.17
CA PRO A 387 9.82 11.21 13.60
C PRO A 387 11.23 10.99 14.15
N ASP A 388 11.35 10.51 15.38
CA ASP A 388 12.60 10.17 16.04
C ASP A 388 13.45 9.15 15.25
N ARG A 389 12.79 8.18 14.60
CA ARG A 389 13.44 7.12 13.80
C ARG A 389 14.22 7.66 12.59
N PHE A 390 13.95 8.88 12.14
CA PHE A 390 14.63 9.47 10.97
C PHE A 390 15.97 10.13 11.33
N SER A 391 16.24 10.31 12.63
CA SER A 391 17.55 10.72 13.14
C SER A 391 18.48 9.55 13.44
N GLU A 392 17.98 8.33 13.36
CA GLU A 392 18.76 7.11 13.64
C GLU A 392 19.68 6.72 12.47
N PRO A 393 20.81 6.06 12.77
CA PRO A 393 21.66 5.40 11.79
C PRO A 393 20.86 4.57 10.79
N SER A 394 21.10 4.80 9.50
CA SER A 394 20.41 4.09 8.43
C SER A 394 21.28 3.87 7.21
N LEU A 395 20.86 2.95 6.34
CA LEU A 395 21.43 2.71 5.04
C LEU A 395 20.75 3.64 4.02
N ASP A 396 21.50 4.57 3.46
CA ASP A 396 21.02 5.45 2.39
C ASP A 396 21.15 4.79 1.01
N ALA A 397 22.28 4.13 0.75
CA ALA A 397 22.50 3.45 -0.52
C ALA A 397 23.45 2.25 -0.40
N VAL A 398 23.19 1.25 -1.23
CA VAL A 398 24.16 0.20 -1.57
C VAL A 398 24.85 0.61 -2.86
N LEU A 399 26.17 0.46 -2.92
CA LEU A 399 26.95 0.70 -4.13
C LEU A 399 27.76 -0.54 -4.49
N LEU A 400 27.73 -0.91 -5.77
CA LEU A 400 28.60 -1.94 -6.36
C LEU A 400 29.48 -1.29 -7.40
N ASP A 401 30.80 -1.39 -7.22
CA ASP A 401 31.81 -0.77 -8.10
C ASP A 401 31.60 0.76 -8.26
N GLY A 402 31.09 1.42 -7.22
CA GLY A 402 30.81 2.86 -7.19
C GLY A 402 29.46 3.27 -7.77
N GLU A 403 28.67 2.35 -8.30
CA GLU A 403 27.33 2.63 -8.83
C GLU A 403 26.25 2.38 -7.79
N VAL A 404 25.29 3.30 -7.65
CA VAL A 404 24.15 3.14 -6.73
C VAL A 404 23.25 2.02 -7.23
N CYS A 405 23.02 1.02 -6.36
CA CYS A 405 22.21 -0.14 -6.63
C CYS A 405 20.73 0.09 -6.30
N GLY A 406 19.85 -0.36 -7.18
CA GLY A 406 18.43 -0.56 -6.85
C GLY A 406 18.16 -2.00 -6.39
N PRO A 407 16.90 -2.33 -6.06
CA PRO A 407 16.51 -3.69 -5.69
C PRO A 407 16.84 -4.76 -6.76
N LEU A 408 16.96 -4.39 -8.04
CA LEU A 408 17.36 -5.32 -9.10
C LEU A 408 18.85 -5.70 -9.04
N ASP A 409 19.69 -4.85 -8.42
CA ASP A 409 21.14 -5.01 -8.36
C ASP A 409 21.61 -5.62 -7.03
N ALA A 410 20.92 -5.33 -5.93
CA ALA A 410 21.21 -5.87 -4.61
C ALA A 410 19.96 -5.99 -3.73
N ASP A 411 19.80 -7.15 -3.10
CA ASP A 411 18.73 -7.38 -2.13
C ASP A 411 19.19 -6.93 -0.74
N VAL A 412 18.51 -5.92 -0.17
CA VAL A 412 18.66 -5.59 1.25
C VAL A 412 17.48 -6.21 1.98
N ILE A 413 17.68 -7.39 2.55
CA ILE A 413 16.61 -8.15 3.21
C ILE A 413 16.48 -7.85 4.69
N ALA A 414 17.47 -7.21 5.31
CA ALA A 414 17.38 -6.70 6.67
C ALA A 414 18.03 -5.33 6.72
N ALA A 415 17.35 -4.37 7.37
CA ALA A 415 17.90 -3.06 7.69
C ALA A 415 17.17 -2.51 8.92
N ASN A 416 17.76 -2.70 10.10
CA ASN A 416 17.16 -2.33 11.39
C ASN A 416 18.22 -1.69 12.28
N TYR A 417 17.86 -0.60 12.96
CA TYR A 417 18.69 -0.01 14.00
C TYR A 417 18.18 -0.45 15.38
N ASP A 418 19.08 -0.88 16.25
CA ASP A 418 18.81 -1.22 17.64
C ASP A 418 19.39 -0.13 18.55
N ASP A 419 18.51 0.63 19.20
CA ASP A 419 18.88 1.74 20.08
C ASP A 419 19.66 1.27 21.31
N ASP A 420 19.29 0.12 21.88
CA ASP A 420 19.87 -0.41 23.12
C ASP A 420 21.35 -0.77 22.93
N SER A 421 21.68 -1.33 21.76
CA SER A 421 23.04 -1.70 21.38
C SER A 421 23.72 -0.66 20.48
N SER A 422 23.03 0.42 20.11
CA SER A 422 23.46 1.42 19.12
C SER A 422 23.99 0.79 17.81
N THR A 423 23.35 -0.29 17.37
CA THR A 423 23.85 -1.14 16.27
C THR A 423 22.90 -1.12 15.08
N LEU A 424 23.45 -0.79 13.90
CA LEU A 424 22.76 -0.96 12.62
C LEU A 424 23.01 -2.36 12.07
N HIS A 425 21.93 -3.14 11.95
CA HIS A 425 21.92 -4.49 11.42
C HIS A 425 21.48 -4.49 9.95
N LEU A 426 22.34 -4.98 9.06
CA LEU A 426 22.06 -5.09 7.63
C LEU A 426 22.28 -6.53 7.15
N THR A 427 21.45 -6.98 6.19
CA THR A 427 21.71 -8.19 5.42
C THR A 427 21.54 -7.88 3.94
N ILE A 428 22.63 -8.02 3.18
CA ILE A 428 22.71 -7.59 1.79
C ILE A 428 23.18 -8.76 0.92
N THR A 429 22.47 -9.01 -0.18
CA THR A 429 22.83 -10.02 -1.18
C THR A 429 22.98 -9.35 -2.54
N PRO A 430 24.20 -9.17 -3.08
CA PRO A 430 24.39 -8.57 -4.38
C PRO A 430 23.96 -9.54 -5.50
N ARG A 431 23.39 -9.01 -6.58
CA ARG A 431 22.95 -9.79 -7.75
C ARG A 431 24.02 -9.89 -8.85
N ARG A 432 25.07 -9.09 -8.74
CA ARG A 432 26.31 -9.17 -9.52
C ARG A 432 27.51 -9.07 -8.60
N SER A 433 28.63 -9.68 -8.98
CA SER A 433 29.88 -9.55 -8.23
C SER A 433 30.43 -8.13 -8.39
N GLY A 434 31.07 -7.61 -7.34
CA GLY A 434 31.64 -6.26 -7.35
C GLY A 434 32.12 -5.83 -5.97
N GLN A 435 32.80 -4.69 -5.93
CA GLN A 435 33.22 -4.05 -4.69
C GLN A 435 32.01 -3.41 -4.00
N LEU A 436 31.62 -3.96 -2.84
CA LEU A 436 30.51 -3.44 -2.04
C LEU A 436 30.97 -2.23 -1.21
N THR A 437 30.26 -1.12 -1.39
CA THR A 437 30.33 0.06 -0.54
C THR A 437 28.94 0.43 -0.04
N LEU A 438 28.84 0.79 1.23
CA LEU A 438 27.59 1.22 1.86
C LEU A 438 27.68 2.71 2.11
N ARG A 439 26.64 3.45 1.72
CA ARG A 439 26.48 4.84 2.14
C ARG A 439 25.48 4.87 3.28
N LEU A 440 25.94 5.32 4.44
CA LEU A 440 25.16 5.43 5.66
C LEU A 440 24.68 6.87 5.85
N ALA A 441 23.51 7.02 6.46
CA ALA A 441 22.98 8.29 6.91
C ALA A 441 22.90 8.31 8.44
N ASN A 442 23.06 9.50 9.03
CA ASN A 442 23.06 9.72 10.49
C ASN A 442 24.10 8.88 11.24
N VAL A 443 25.28 8.68 10.63
CA VAL A 443 26.41 7.98 11.25
C VAL A 443 27.61 8.91 11.22
N THR A 444 28.14 9.26 12.40
CA THR A 444 29.36 10.08 12.52
C THR A 444 30.62 9.23 12.58
N ALA A 445 30.53 8.06 13.22
CA ALA A 445 31.62 7.11 13.29
C ALA A 445 31.11 5.67 13.43
N ILE A 446 31.91 4.71 12.98
CA ILE A 446 31.71 3.27 13.22
C ILE A 446 32.77 2.82 14.21
N ARG A 447 32.35 2.45 15.43
CA ARG A 447 33.27 2.07 16.51
C ARG A 447 33.72 0.61 16.41
N ALA A 448 32.84 -0.23 15.88
CA ALA A 448 33.10 -1.64 15.64
C ALA A 448 32.20 -2.13 14.51
N ALA A 449 32.68 -3.11 13.76
CA ALA A 449 31.90 -3.78 12.74
C ALA A 449 32.10 -5.29 12.80
N GLN A 450 31.04 -6.02 12.51
CA GLN A 450 31.09 -7.45 12.23
C GLN A 450 30.58 -7.69 10.82
N VAL A 451 31.32 -8.52 10.07
CA VAL A 451 30.92 -9.03 8.75
C VAL A 451 30.81 -10.54 8.88
N ASN A 452 29.62 -11.10 8.68
CA ASN A 452 29.34 -12.53 8.87
C ASN A 452 29.83 -13.06 10.24
N ASP A 453 29.47 -12.34 11.31
CA ASP A 453 29.86 -12.60 12.71
C ASP A 453 31.38 -12.53 12.99
N GLN A 454 32.20 -12.06 12.05
CA GLN A 454 33.64 -11.84 12.24
C GLN A 454 33.94 -10.36 12.47
N PRO A 455 34.64 -10.00 13.58
CA PRO A 455 35.13 -8.64 13.77
C PRO A 455 35.96 -8.18 12.59
N THR A 456 35.59 -7.05 11.99
CA THR A 456 36.24 -6.51 10.80
C THR A 456 36.54 -5.03 11.01
N GLU A 457 37.76 -4.61 10.70
CA GLU A 457 38.14 -3.21 10.72
C GLU A 457 37.60 -2.54 9.45
N LEU A 458 36.62 -1.64 9.62
CA LEU A 458 36.02 -0.88 8.52
C LEU A 458 36.39 0.59 8.68
N GLN A 459 36.86 1.19 7.60
CA GLN A 459 37.09 2.63 7.55
C GLN A 459 35.84 3.31 6.98
N SER A 460 35.37 4.35 7.68
CA SER A 460 34.32 5.22 7.18
C SER A 460 34.93 6.53 6.68
N ALA A 461 34.64 6.91 5.43
CA ALA A 461 35.00 8.20 4.87
C ALA A 461 33.76 8.83 4.22
N ASP A 462 33.42 10.06 4.59
CA ASP A 462 32.26 10.80 4.06
C ASP A 462 30.93 10.00 4.11
N GLY A 463 30.71 9.26 5.20
CA GLY A 463 29.53 8.41 5.37
C GLY A 463 29.53 7.12 4.56
N CYS A 464 30.58 6.84 3.79
CA CYS A 464 30.74 5.61 3.01
C CYS A 464 31.63 4.59 3.73
N VAL A 465 31.29 3.31 3.61
CA VAL A 465 31.98 2.16 4.22
C VAL A 465 32.20 1.08 3.18
N SER A 466 33.44 0.79 2.85
CA SER A 466 33.77 -0.30 1.93
C SER A 466 33.89 -1.63 2.68
N ILE A 467 33.13 -2.63 2.24
CA ILE A 467 33.11 -3.97 2.86
C ILE A 467 34.10 -4.92 2.17
N GLY A 468 34.32 -4.74 0.87
CA GLY A 468 35.19 -5.57 0.04
C GLY A 468 34.48 -6.12 -1.18
N THR A 469 35.17 -6.97 -1.94
CA THR A 469 34.60 -7.60 -3.14
C THR A 469 33.72 -8.77 -2.74
N LEU A 470 32.48 -8.77 -3.21
CA LEU A 470 31.50 -9.83 -2.98
C LEU A 470 31.19 -10.58 -4.27
N GLU A 471 30.87 -11.86 -4.12
CA GLU A 471 30.36 -12.70 -5.19
C GLU A 471 28.83 -12.56 -5.30
N ALA A 472 28.33 -12.59 -6.54
CA ALA A 472 26.89 -12.59 -6.80
C ALA A 472 26.17 -13.72 -6.04
N GLY A 473 25.06 -13.39 -5.38
CA GLY A 473 24.22 -14.35 -4.65
C GLY A 473 24.72 -14.71 -3.25
N VAL A 474 25.88 -14.22 -2.82
CA VAL A 474 26.39 -14.46 -1.47
C VAL A 474 25.90 -13.37 -0.53
N ALA A 475 25.03 -13.75 0.42
CA ALA A 475 24.53 -12.84 1.44
C ALA A 475 25.64 -12.44 2.42
N VAL A 476 25.63 -11.17 2.82
CA VAL A 476 26.52 -10.61 3.83
C VAL A 476 25.69 -10.00 4.95
N ALA A 477 25.91 -10.50 6.17
CA ALA A 477 25.34 -9.96 7.39
C ALA A 477 26.32 -8.96 8.03
N LEU A 478 25.80 -7.80 8.42
CA LEU A 478 26.57 -6.70 8.99
C LEU A 478 25.94 -6.26 10.30
N ALA A 479 26.79 -6.03 11.30
CA ALA A 479 26.44 -5.33 12.52
C ALA A 479 27.43 -4.17 12.70
N LEU A 480 26.92 -2.94 12.60
CA LEU A 480 27.72 -1.72 12.67
C LEU A 480 27.38 -0.97 13.95
N LEU A 481 28.33 -0.90 14.88
CA LEU A 481 28.18 -0.11 16.11
C LEU A 481 28.38 1.36 15.77
N CYS A 482 27.29 2.12 15.71
CA CYS A 482 27.23 3.49 15.23
C CYS A 482 27.35 4.50 16.38
N GLN A 483 27.88 5.68 16.06
CA GLN A 483 27.86 6.87 16.92
C GLN A 483 27.28 8.07 16.17
#